data_AF-A0A924YSD8-F1
#
_entry.id   AF-A0A924YSD8-F1
#
_cell.length_a   1.000
_cell.length_b   1.000
_cell.length_c   1.000
_cell.angle_alpha   90.00
_cell.angle_beta   90.00
_cell.angle_gamma   90.00
#
_symmetry.space_group_name_H-M   'P 1'
#
loop_
_entity.id
_entity.type
_entity.pdbx_description
1 polymer ?
#
loop_
_entity_poly.entity_id
_entity_poly.type
_entity_poly.pdbx_seq_one_letter_code
_entity_poly.pdbx_strand_id
1 'polypeptide(L)'
;DRWLKANETAIWREFSFAVRHFPGQTYFTMGLQTAIDGRRCFFTADNFFHADQFSGSGGWSGRNRGWPDLYAQSAQAVLDAKPDWVLAEHGGAFAFNAEDFQRRVAWGKAAAKAADTISPSGRFRRDWNPSRVQVEPLLLRVRAGETARTSVVIDNRLAQPEALRLRLDHGSVTSPWSREIIVPANGTARVELTLTVSDQLAAGRHVVPLIVTSHDIEDGGDSFVVVER
;
A
#
# COMPACT_ATOMS: atom_id res chain seq x y z
N ASP A 1 -21.76 -0.85 7.33
CA ASP A 1 -20.78 0.03 6.67
C ASP A 1 -20.99 0.06 5.16
N ARG A 2 -20.73 1.21 4.53
CA ARG A 2 -20.79 1.39 3.07
C ARG A 2 -19.39 1.66 2.54
N TRP A 3 -19.03 1.01 1.43
CA TRP A 3 -17.78 1.26 0.72
C TRP A 3 -17.94 2.44 -0.23
N LEU A 4 -16.98 3.37 -0.21
CA LEU A 4 -16.97 4.50 -1.12
C LEU A 4 -15.98 4.30 -2.27
N LYS A 5 -16.39 4.65 -3.49
CA LYS A 5 -15.58 4.55 -4.71
C LYS A 5 -15.02 5.91 -5.10
N ALA A 6 -13.81 5.92 -5.64
CA ALA A 6 -13.25 7.13 -6.24
C ALA A 6 -14.19 7.69 -7.33
N ASN A 7 -14.35 9.01 -7.35
CA ASN A 7 -15.18 9.78 -8.28
C ASN A 7 -16.70 9.59 -8.12
N GLU A 8 -17.16 8.91 -7.06
CA GLU A 8 -18.58 8.95 -6.72
C GLU A 8 -18.92 10.19 -5.89
N THR A 9 -20.22 10.47 -5.79
CA THR A 9 -20.77 11.44 -4.84
C THR A 9 -21.48 10.71 -3.71
N ALA A 10 -21.11 11.03 -2.47
CA ALA A 10 -21.78 10.54 -1.27
C ALA A 10 -22.61 11.66 -0.62
N ILE A 11 -23.86 11.37 -0.27
CA ILE A 11 -24.73 12.30 0.46
C ILE A 11 -24.75 11.90 1.93
N TRP A 12 -24.47 12.86 2.81
CA TRP A 12 -24.68 12.70 4.25
C TRP A 12 -25.33 13.95 4.79
N ARG A 13 -26.61 13.80 5.19
CA ARG A 13 -27.49 14.91 5.58
C ARG A 13 -27.55 15.98 4.48
N GLU A 14 -27.27 17.24 4.80
CA GLU A 14 -27.26 18.37 3.88
C GLU A 14 -26.01 18.43 2.98
N PHE A 15 -24.99 17.61 3.27
CA PHE A 15 -23.71 17.67 2.55
C PHE A 15 -23.65 16.66 1.39
N SER A 16 -23.13 17.16 0.27
CA SER A 16 -22.74 16.37 -0.89
C SER A 16 -21.22 16.32 -0.97
N PHE A 17 -20.64 15.12 -0.92
CA PHE A 17 -19.20 14.90 -0.94
C PHE A 17 -18.78 14.23 -2.25
N ALA A 18 -17.96 14.93 -3.04
CA ALA A 18 -17.26 14.30 -4.15
C ALA A 18 -16.03 13.54 -3.62
N VAL A 19 -16.03 12.22 -3.83
CA VAL A 19 -15.02 11.30 -3.31
C VAL A 19 -13.82 11.23 -4.26
N ARG A 20 -12.61 11.28 -3.73
CA ARG A 20 -11.36 11.10 -4.48
C ARG A 20 -10.52 10.00 -3.85
N HIS A 21 -9.95 9.13 -4.68
CA HIS A 21 -8.79 8.34 -4.24
C HIS A 21 -7.63 9.32 -4.06
N PHE A 22 -7.05 9.35 -2.86
CA PHE A 22 -6.21 10.45 -2.45
C PHE A 22 -4.96 9.94 -1.73
N PRO A 23 -4.12 9.14 -2.41
CA PRO A 23 -2.98 8.50 -1.77
C PRO A 23 -1.88 9.49 -1.39
N GLY A 24 -1.14 9.19 -0.33
CA GLY A 24 -0.05 10.04 0.15
C GLY A 24 0.65 9.39 1.33
N GLN A 25 0.22 9.71 2.55
CA GLN A 25 0.69 9.04 3.76
C GLN A 25 0.36 7.54 3.74
N THR A 26 -0.80 7.18 3.16
CA THR A 26 -1.16 5.79 2.82
C THR A 26 -1.72 5.71 1.39
N TYR A 27 -1.68 4.53 0.77
CA TYR A 27 -2.39 4.30 -0.51
C TYR A 27 -3.91 4.36 -0.36
N PHE A 28 -4.44 4.15 0.84
CA PHE A 28 -5.86 3.94 1.09
C PHE A 28 -6.61 5.22 1.47
N THR A 29 -5.88 6.33 1.61
CA THR A 29 -6.45 7.61 1.99
C THR A 29 -7.49 8.09 0.97
N MET A 30 -8.58 8.66 1.50
CA MET A 30 -9.69 9.21 0.74
C MET A 30 -9.76 10.71 0.96
N GLY A 31 -9.94 11.45 -0.13
CA GLY A 31 -10.21 12.90 -0.10
C GLY A 31 -11.69 13.16 -0.35
N LEU A 32 -12.25 14.16 0.34
CA LEU A 32 -13.66 14.55 0.18
C LEU A 32 -13.76 16.04 -0.13
N GLN A 33 -14.41 16.38 -1.24
CA GLN A 33 -14.71 17.77 -1.59
C GLN A 33 -16.18 18.08 -1.32
N THR A 34 -16.46 19.21 -0.67
CA THR A 34 -17.83 19.65 -0.40
C THR A 34 -17.90 21.17 -0.32
N ALA A 35 -19.10 21.72 -0.07
CA ALA A 35 -19.29 23.12 0.27
C ALA A 35 -19.85 23.25 1.69
N ILE A 36 -19.24 24.12 2.50
CA ILE A 36 -19.68 24.44 3.87
C ILE A 36 -19.80 25.97 3.94
N ASP A 37 -20.97 26.49 4.32
CA ASP A 37 -21.25 27.92 4.41
C ASP A 37 -20.87 28.71 3.14
N GLY A 38 -21.16 28.12 1.97
CA GLY A 38 -20.83 28.71 0.67
C GLY A 38 -19.35 28.69 0.28
N ARG A 39 -18.48 28.06 1.09
CA ARG A 39 -17.05 27.88 0.82
C ARG A 39 -16.75 26.47 0.33
N ARG A 40 -15.87 26.35 -0.66
CA ARG A 40 -15.37 25.06 -1.16
C ARG A 40 -14.35 24.51 -0.17
N CYS A 41 -14.61 23.32 0.34
CA CYS A 41 -13.76 22.66 1.33
C CYS A 41 -13.22 21.36 0.76
N PHE A 42 -11.96 21.04 1.08
CA PHE A 42 -11.36 19.77 0.73
C PHE A 42 -10.78 19.10 1.99
N PHE A 43 -11.43 18.03 2.44
CA PHE A 43 -10.89 17.13 3.45
C PHE A 43 -9.77 16.30 2.86
N THR A 44 -8.57 16.41 3.44
CA THR A 44 -7.34 15.81 2.90
C THR A 44 -6.71 14.77 3.83
N ALA A 45 -7.39 14.45 4.95
CA ALA A 45 -6.91 13.54 5.98
C ALA A 45 -5.47 13.90 6.41
N ASP A 46 -4.62 12.89 6.60
CA ASP A 46 -3.22 13.01 7.01
C ASP A 46 -2.23 13.39 5.89
N ASN A 47 -2.69 13.73 4.68
CA ASN A 47 -1.75 13.99 3.58
C ASN A 47 -0.99 15.30 3.72
N PHE A 48 -1.62 16.36 4.26
CA PHE A 48 -1.02 17.69 4.30
C PHE A 48 -1.09 18.32 5.69
N PHE A 49 0.02 18.91 6.09
CA PHE A 49 0.16 19.69 7.31
C PHE A 49 0.38 21.14 6.94
N HIS A 50 0.24 22.05 7.90
CA HIS A 50 0.65 23.43 7.70
C HIS A 50 2.14 23.50 7.32
N ALA A 51 2.51 24.45 6.47
CA ALA A 51 3.88 24.54 5.94
C ALA A 51 4.94 24.81 7.02
N ASP A 52 4.54 25.37 8.16
CA ASP A 52 5.36 25.60 9.36
C ASP A 52 5.46 24.35 10.27
N GLN A 53 4.74 23.28 9.96
CA GLN A 53 4.72 22.03 10.73
C GLN A 53 5.36 20.89 9.94
N PHE A 54 6.26 20.14 10.57
CA PHE A 54 6.77 18.84 10.07
C PHE A 54 7.27 18.86 8.60
N SER A 55 7.95 19.94 8.17
CA SER A 55 8.38 20.17 6.77
C SER A 55 7.24 20.23 5.72
N GLY A 56 6.00 20.37 6.17
CA GLY A 56 4.79 20.42 5.34
C GLY A 56 4.28 19.06 4.87
N SER A 57 4.97 17.95 5.13
CA SER A 57 4.53 16.61 4.70
C SER A 57 4.22 15.70 5.89
N GLY A 58 3.25 14.80 5.72
CA GLY A 58 3.03 13.68 6.65
C GLY A 58 4.06 12.56 6.54
N GLY A 59 5.09 12.74 5.71
CA GLY A 59 5.97 11.68 5.27
C GLY A 59 5.28 10.63 4.41
N TRP A 60 6.06 9.67 3.94
CA TRP A 60 5.59 8.49 3.21
C TRP A 60 6.28 7.25 3.75
N SER A 61 5.52 6.16 3.82
CA SER A 61 6.00 4.87 4.29
C SER A 61 5.59 3.78 3.32
N GLY A 62 6.56 3.01 2.84
CA GLY A 62 6.30 1.88 1.96
C GLY A 62 5.41 0.82 2.60
N ARG A 63 5.42 0.70 3.94
CA ARG A 63 4.49 -0.16 4.70
C ARG A 63 3.03 0.23 4.47
N ASN A 64 2.76 1.52 4.31
CA ASN A 64 1.43 2.04 4.04
C ASN A 64 1.15 2.16 2.54
N ARG A 65 2.08 1.70 1.68
CA ARG A 65 2.09 1.96 0.23
C ARG A 65 2.00 3.46 -0.07
N GLY A 66 2.52 4.29 0.84
CA GLY A 66 2.64 5.73 0.68
C GLY A 66 3.91 6.05 -0.11
N TRP A 67 3.77 6.79 -1.19
CA TRP A 67 4.85 7.05 -2.15
C TRP A 67 4.95 8.54 -2.50
N PRO A 68 6.16 9.08 -2.74
CA PRO A 68 6.35 10.49 -3.06
C PRO A 68 5.63 10.96 -4.33
N ASP A 69 5.52 10.09 -5.34
CA ASP A 69 4.79 10.41 -6.58
C ASP A 69 3.27 10.36 -6.40
N LEU A 70 2.75 9.47 -5.55
CA LEU A 70 1.34 9.48 -5.15
C LEU A 70 0.99 10.72 -4.32
N TYR A 71 1.88 11.13 -3.42
CA TYR A 71 1.75 12.40 -2.70
C TYR A 71 1.67 13.58 -3.68
N ALA A 72 2.54 13.61 -4.71
CA ALA A 72 2.49 14.65 -5.73
C ALA A 72 1.16 14.64 -6.51
N GLN A 73 0.59 13.46 -6.80
CA GLN A 73 -0.72 13.35 -7.46
C GLN A 73 -1.84 13.92 -6.58
N SER A 74 -1.85 13.63 -5.29
CA SER A 74 -2.83 14.19 -4.35
C SER A 74 -2.65 15.70 -4.17
N ALA A 75 -1.41 16.20 -4.13
CA ALA A 75 -1.14 17.64 -4.08
C ALA A 75 -1.64 18.35 -5.35
N GLN A 76 -1.45 17.73 -6.52
CA GLN A 76 -1.99 18.23 -7.79
C GLN A 76 -3.53 18.26 -7.76
N ALA A 77 -4.18 17.25 -7.20
CA ALA A 77 -5.63 17.23 -7.09
C ALA A 77 -6.18 18.36 -6.20
N VAL A 78 -5.47 18.80 -5.15
CA VAL A 78 -5.85 20.03 -4.40
C VAL A 78 -5.64 21.28 -5.25
N LEU A 79 -4.50 21.37 -5.94
CA LEU A 79 -4.18 22.49 -6.82
C LEU A 79 -5.21 22.67 -7.94
N ASP A 80 -5.74 21.57 -8.47
CA ASP A 80 -6.77 21.56 -9.51
C ASP A 80 -8.15 21.91 -8.94
N ALA A 81 -8.47 21.40 -7.75
CA ALA A 81 -9.74 21.69 -7.06
C ALA A 81 -9.84 23.14 -6.59
N LYS A 82 -8.70 23.78 -6.28
CA LYS A 82 -8.59 25.16 -5.79
C LYS A 82 -9.60 25.45 -4.67
N PRO A 83 -9.68 24.64 -3.58
CA PRO A 83 -10.66 24.89 -2.52
C PRO A 83 -10.43 26.26 -1.88
N ASP A 84 -11.40 26.75 -1.12
CA ASP A 84 -11.18 27.91 -0.26
C ASP A 84 -10.47 27.47 1.03
N TRP A 85 -10.86 26.30 1.55
CA TRP A 85 -10.27 25.67 2.75
C TRP A 85 -9.77 24.27 2.48
N VAL A 86 -8.56 23.98 2.94
CA VAL A 86 -8.04 22.63 3.10
C VAL A 86 -8.27 22.22 4.55
N LEU A 87 -8.96 21.10 4.73
CA LEU A 87 -9.30 20.55 6.03
C LEU A 87 -8.40 19.33 6.26
N ALA A 88 -7.29 19.55 6.97
CA ALA A 88 -6.36 18.50 7.34
C ALA A 88 -6.76 17.87 8.68
N GLU A 89 -6.42 16.60 8.86
CA GLU A 89 -6.66 15.87 10.11
C GLU A 89 -5.76 16.37 11.25
N HIS A 90 -4.56 16.86 10.90
CA HIS A 90 -3.61 17.46 11.84
C HIS A 90 -3.40 18.95 11.55
N GLY A 91 -3.17 19.73 12.60
CA GLY A 91 -2.93 21.18 12.50
C GLY A 91 -4.17 22.03 12.25
N GLY A 92 -5.26 21.43 11.77
CA GLY A 92 -6.56 22.08 11.58
C GLY A 92 -6.80 22.55 10.14
N ALA A 93 -7.82 23.40 9.98
CA ALA A 93 -8.16 23.97 8.69
C ALA A 93 -7.20 25.10 8.30
N PHE A 94 -6.82 25.17 7.03
CA PHE A 94 -6.02 26.27 6.49
C PHE A 94 -6.51 26.75 5.13
N ALA A 95 -6.29 28.04 4.87
CA ALA A 95 -6.66 28.66 3.61
C ALA A 95 -5.81 28.07 2.48
N PHE A 96 -6.44 27.77 1.36
CA PHE A 96 -5.72 27.29 0.18
C PHE A 96 -4.69 28.30 -0.32
N ASN A 97 -3.49 27.80 -0.61
CA ASN A 97 -2.42 28.57 -1.23
C ASN A 97 -1.90 27.79 -2.45
N ALA A 98 -2.11 28.34 -3.65
CA ALA A 98 -1.71 27.70 -4.90
C ALA A 98 -0.19 27.50 -4.99
N GLU A 99 0.60 28.47 -4.52
CA GLU A 99 2.06 28.39 -4.53
C GLU A 99 2.55 27.26 -3.61
N ASP A 100 1.90 27.07 -2.46
CA ASP A 100 2.23 25.99 -1.54
C ASP A 100 1.99 24.62 -2.17
N PHE A 101 0.84 24.42 -2.81
CA PHE A 101 0.56 23.16 -3.49
C PHE A 101 1.42 22.93 -4.73
N GLN A 102 1.83 23.97 -5.45
CA GLN A 102 2.82 23.86 -6.52
C GLN A 102 4.18 23.36 -5.99
N ARG A 103 4.65 23.90 -4.84
CA ARG A 103 5.87 23.43 -4.19
C ARG A 103 5.75 21.97 -3.76
N ARG A 104 4.61 21.56 -3.19
CA ARG A 104 4.34 20.16 -2.80
C ARG A 104 4.38 19.20 -3.99
N VAL A 105 3.77 19.58 -5.12
CA VAL A 105 3.83 18.80 -6.36
C VAL A 105 5.27 18.65 -6.85
N ALA A 106 6.02 19.76 -6.92
CA ALA A 106 7.41 19.75 -7.35
C ALA A 106 8.29 18.88 -6.43
N TRP A 107 8.11 19.02 -5.12
CA TRP A 107 8.84 18.27 -4.12
C TRP A 107 8.55 16.77 -4.20
N GLY A 108 7.29 16.34 -4.29
CA GLY A 108 6.97 14.91 -4.43
C GLY A 108 7.54 14.29 -5.72
N LYS A 109 7.50 15.02 -6.84
CA LYS A 109 8.14 14.57 -8.10
C LYS A 109 9.66 14.46 -7.98
N ALA A 110 10.31 15.45 -7.36
CA ALA A 110 11.75 15.44 -7.13
C ALA A 110 12.17 14.31 -6.17
N ALA A 111 11.41 14.10 -5.10
CA ALA A 111 11.63 13.03 -4.14
C ALA A 111 11.47 11.64 -4.77
N ALA A 112 10.48 11.45 -5.65
CA ALA A 112 10.33 10.18 -6.39
C ALA A 112 11.55 9.89 -7.29
N LYS A 113 12.04 10.89 -8.02
CA LYS A 113 13.26 10.76 -8.83
C LYS A 113 14.49 10.46 -7.97
N ALA A 114 14.64 11.14 -6.83
CA ALA A 114 15.73 10.90 -5.90
C ALA A 114 15.66 9.48 -5.31
N ALA A 115 14.47 9.03 -4.92
CA ALA A 115 14.24 7.68 -4.42
C ALA A 115 14.61 6.62 -5.45
N ASP A 116 14.20 6.78 -6.72
CA ASP A 116 14.65 5.88 -7.80
C ASP A 116 16.18 5.86 -7.95
N THR A 117 16.83 7.01 -7.85
CA THR A 117 18.29 7.14 -8.02
C THR A 117 19.08 6.36 -6.97
N ILE A 118 18.58 6.30 -5.73
CA ILE A 118 19.25 5.58 -4.63
C ILE A 118 18.76 4.14 -4.44
N SER A 119 17.78 3.71 -5.23
CA SER A 119 17.23 2.35 -5.16
C SER A 119 18.11 1.39 -5.96
N PRO A 120 18.53 0.23 -5.41
CA PRO A 120 19.38 -0.73 -6.12
C PRO A 120 18.87 -1.15 -7.50
N SER A 121 17.54 -1.27 -7.65
CA SER A 121 16.89 -1.63 -8.90
C SER A 121 16.59 -0.44 -9.82
N GLY A 122 16.89 0.79 -9.37
CA GLY A 122 16.43 2.02 -10.02
C GLY A 122 14.92 2.26 -9.88
N ARG A 123 14.24 1.51 -9.01
CA ARG A 123 12.78 1.56 -8.79
C ARG A 123 12.43 1.52 -7.30
N PHE A 124 12.17 2.68 -6.70
CA PHE A 124 11.89 2.74 -5.26
C PHE A 124 10.62 1.95 -4.87
N ARG A 125 9.60 1.91 -5.73
CA ARG A 125 8.37 1.14 -5.49
C ARG A 125 8.57 -0.38 -5.51
N ARG A 126 9.73 -0.84 -6.01
CA ARG A 126 10.16 -2.25 -5.86
C ARG A 126 10.90 -2.41 -4.54
N ASP A 127 11.95 -1.62 -4.36
CA ASP A 127 12.94 -1.88 -3.30
C ASP A 127 12.47 -1.44 -1.91
N TRP A 128 11.55 -0.48 -1.83
CA TRP A 128 11.02 0.04 -0.57
C TRP A 128 9.60 -0.44 -0.29
N ASN A 129 9.12 -1.47 -1.00
CA ASN A 129 7.78 -2.03 -0.83
C ASN A 129 7.82 -3.34 -0.03
N PRO A 130 7.64 -3.29 1.30
CA PRO A 130 7.58 -4.50 2.12
C PRO A 130 6.36 -5.37 1.82
N SER A 131 5.39 -4.85 1.06
CA SER A 131 4.20 -5.58 0.61
C SER A 131 4.31 -6.02 -0.85
N ARG A 132 5.50 -6.02 -1.44
CA ARG A 132 5.71 -6.47 -2.82
C ARG A 132 5.39 -7.95 -2.98
N VAL A 133 5.75 -8.77 -1.99
CA VAL A 133 5.35 -10.16 -1.86
C VAL A 133 4.39 -10.23 -0.67
N GLN A 134 3.22 -10.83 -0.85
CA GLN A 134 2.20 -10.96 0.20
C GLN A 134 1.57 -12.35 0.16
N VAL A 135 1.27 -12.90 1.33
CA VAL A 135 0.45 -14.12 1.43
C VAL A 135 -0.97 -13.76 1.85
N GLU A 136 -1.95 -14.21 1.07
CA GLU A 136 -3.36 -13.90 1.26
C GLU A 136 -4.20 -15.19 1.41
N PRO A 137 -4.99 -15.33 2.50
CA PRO A 137 -5.07 -14.42 3.65
C PRO A 137 -3.85 -14.57 4.59
N LEU A 138 -3.52 -13.49 5.31
CA LEU A 138 -2.46 -13.48 6.34
C LEU A 138 -2.69 -14.48 7.48
N LEU A 139 -3.96 -14.79 7.78
CA LEU A 139 -4.35 -15.70 8.85
C LEU A 139 -5.13 -16.88 8.28
N LEU A 140 -4.55 -18.08 8.38
CA LEU A 140 -5.20 -19.34 8.06
C LEU A 140 -5.68 -20.02 9.33
N ARG A 141 -6.91 -20.53 9.31
CA ARG A 141 -7.48 -21.32 10.41
C ARG A 141 -7.71 -22.74 9.89
N VAL A 142 -6.99 -23.70 10.43
CA VAL A 142 -6.93 -25.08 9.92
C VAL A 142 -6.47 -26.00 11.05
N ARG A 143 -7.02 -27.22 11.12
CA ARG A 143 -6.63 -28.19 12.15
C ARG A 143 -5.35 -28.93 11.75
N ALA A 144 -4.67 -29.53 12.74
CA ALA A 144 -3.59 -30.46 12.46
C ALA A 144 -4.06 -31.58 11.50
N GLY A 145 -3.22 -31.91 10.51
CA GLY A 145 -3.51 -32.93 9.50
C GLY A 145 -4.45 -32.48 8.36
N GLU A 146 -5.02 -31.28 8.42
CA GLU A 146 -5.89 -30.75 7.36
C GLU A 146 -5.12 -29.92 6.32
N THR A 147 -5.77 -29.65 5.19
CA THR A 147 -5.23 -28.77 4.15
C THR A 147 -5.83 -27.37 4.20
N ALA A 148 -5.03 -26.34 3.93
CA ALA A 148 -5.47 -24.95 3.78
C ALA A 148 -5.11 -24.41 2.38
N ARG A 149 -5.98 -23.55 1.84
CA ARG A 149 -5.71 -22.83 0.59
C ARG A 149 -5.27 -21.40 0.90
N THR A 150 -4.26 -20.94 0.17
CA THR A 150 -3.76 -19.56 0.23
C THR A 150 -3.20 -19.17 -1.12
N SER A 151 -2.94 -17.88 -1.30
CA SER A 151 -2.32 -17.34 -2.49
C SER A 151 -1.12 -16.48 -2.14
N VAL A 152 -0.07 -16.54 -2.95
CA VAL A 152 1.02 -15.56 -2.92
C VAL A 152 0.74 -14.52 -4.00
N VAL A 153 0.68 -13.25 -3.62
CA VAL A 153 0.55 -12.11 -4.53
C VAL A 153 1.88 -11.39 -4.62
N ILE A 154 2.38 -11.19 -5.84
CA ILE A 154 3.70 -10.62 -6.08
C ILE A 154 3.60 -9.50 -7.10
N ASP A 155 4.04 -8.32 -6.72
CA ASP A 155 4.16 -7.14 -7.57
C ASP A 155 5.57 -7.05 -8.18
N ASN A 156 5.65 -6.81 -9.48
CA ASN A 156 6.88 -6.43 -10.15
C ASN A 156 6.75 -4.99 -10.67
N ARG A 157 7.60 -4.08 -10.17
CA ARG A 157 7.66 -2.68 -10.59
C ARG A 157 8.85 -2.37 -11.51
N LEU A 158 9.52 -3.40 -12.01
CA LEU A 158 10.56 -3.29 -13.03
C LEU A 158 9.95 -3.17 -14.42
N ALA A 159 10.73 -2.61 -15.34
CA ALA A 159 10.37 -2.54 -16.75
C ALA A 159 10.51 -3.88 -17.49
N GLN A 160 11.15 -4.85 -16.87
CA GLN A 160 11.35 -6.20 -17.38
C GLN A 160 10.63 -7.25 -16.51
N PRO A 161 10.25 -8.40 -17.08
CA PRO A 161 9.76 -9.53 -16.30
C PRO A 161 10.82 -9.98 -15.28
N GLU A 162 10.36 -10.56 -14.18
CA GLU A 162 11.21 -11.04 -13.10
C GLU A 162 10.94 -12.52 -12.83
N ALA A 163 11.99 -13.34 -12.91
CA ALA A 163 11.93 -14.75 -12.58
C ALA A 163 12.19 -14.92 -11.07
N LEU A 164 11.27 -15.60 -10.38
CA LEU A 164 11.33 -15.81 -8.94
C LEU A 164 11.13 -17.28 -8.60
N ARG A 165 11.86 -17.75 -7.59
CA ARG A 165 11.63 -19.04 -6.95
C ARG A 165 11.04 -18.82 -5.57
N LEU A 166 9.85 -19.39 -5.36
CA LEU A 166 9.10 -19.37 -4.12
C LEU A 166 9.35 -20.68 -3.38
N ARG A 167 9.59 -20.62 -2.08
CA ARG A 167 9.75 -21.79 -1.22
C ARG A 167 9.07 -21.59 0.13
N LEU A 168 8.32 -22.60 0.53
CA LEU A 168 7.83 -22.80 1.89
C LEU A 168 8.49 -24.06 2.40
N ASP A 169 9.25 -23.94 3.48
CA ASP A 169 9.94 -25.07 4.08
C ASP A 169 9.99 -24.82 5.59
N HIS A 170 8.94 -25.28 6.27
CA HIS A 170 8.77 -25.02 7.69
C HIS A 170 8.46 -26.31 8.46
N GLY A 171 9.28 -27.33 8.20
CA GLY A 171 9.42 -28.55 8.98
C GLY A 171 8.12 -29.08 9.61
N SER A 172 7.96 -28.84 10.91
CA SER A 172 6.88 -29.38 11.74
C SER A 172 5.50 -28.74 11.53
N VAL A 173 5.38 -27.72 10.67
CA VAL A 173 4.11 -26.99 10.46
C VAL A 173 3.49 -27.33 9.12
N THR A 174 4.24 -27.25 8.02
CA THR A 174 3.75 -27.53 6.67
C THR A 174 4.73 -28.37 5.88
N SER A 175 4.21 -29.23 5.00
CA SER A 175 5.04 -29.93 4.01
C SER A 175 5.83 -28.95 3.13
N PRO A 176 7.06 -29.29 2.71
CA PRO A 176 7.82 -28.46 1.79
C PRO A 176 7.06 -28.21 0.48
N TRP A 177 7.11 -26.97 0.01
CA TRP A 177 6.51 -26.55 -1.25
C TRP A 177 7.45 -25.57 -1.94
N SER A 178 7.56 -25.69 -3.28
CA SER A 178 8.32 -24.75 -4.07
C SER A 178 7.71 -24.55 -5.45
N ARG A 179 7.87 -23.34 -6.00
CA ARG A 179 7.42 -23.02 -7.35
C ARG A 179 8.28 -21.93 -7.98
N GLU A 180 8.61 -22.11 -9.25
CA GLU A 180 9.19 -21.05 -10.06
C GLU A 180 8.10 -20.33 -10.83
N ILE A 181 8.22 -19.00 -10.91
CA ILE A 181 7.27 -18.14 -11.61
C ILE A 181 8.00 -17.04 -12.37
N ILE A 182 7.31 -16.45 -13.34
CA ILE A 182 7.72 -15.22 -14.00
C ILE A 182 6.64 -14.17 -13.72
N VAL A 183 7.01 -13.07 -13.08
CA VAL A 183 6.12 -11.93 -12.83
C VAL A 183 6.30 -10.94 -13.99
N PRO A 184 5.24 -10.59 -14.74
CA PRO A 184 5.36 -9.70 -15.89
C PRO A 184 5.89 -8.32 -15.49
N ALA A 185 6.55 -7.65 -16.44
CA ALA A 185 7.00 -6.27 -16.27
C ALA A 185 5.84 -5.35 -15.85
N ASN A 186 6.07 -4.50 -14.85
CA ASN A 186 5.06 -3.59 -14.27
C ASN A 186 3.73 -4.27 -13.91
N GLY A 187 3.75 -5.57 -13.61
CA GLY A 187 2.55 -6.37 -13.38
C GLY A 187 2.53 -7.07 -12.04
N THR A 188 1.48 -7.85 -11.84
CA THR A 188 1.24 -8.62 -10.61
C THR A 188 1.02 -10.08 -11.01
N ALA A 189 1.59 -11.00 -10.25
CA ALA A 189 1.29 -12.43 -10.33
C ALA A 189 0.56 -12.87 -9.06
N ARG A 190 -0.39 -13.80 -9.23
CA ARG A 190 -1.02 -14.51 -8.11
C ARG A 190 -0.78 -16.01 -8.27
N VAL A 191 -0.30 -16.63 -7.21
CA VAL A 191 0.06 -18.03 -7.16
C VAL A 191 -0.79 -18.71 -6.11
N GLU A 192 -1.79 -19.47 -6.54
CA GLU A 192 -2.56 -20.32 -5.65
C GLU A 192 -1.71 -21.52 -5.20
N LEU A 193 -1.81 -21.87 -3.91
CA LEU A 193 -1.25 -23.10 -3.37
C LEU A 193 -2.15 -23.70 -2.29
N THR A 194 -2.07 -25.02 -2.18
CA THR A 194 -2.68 -25.79 -1.09
C THR A 194 -1.55 -26.30 -0.21
N LEU A 195 -1.65 -26.03 1.09
CA LEU A 195 -0.71 -26.47 2.11
C LEU A 195 -1.33 -27.61 2.90
N THR A 196 -0.53 -28.62 3.20
CA THR A 196 -0.89 -29.65 4.18
C THR A 196 -0.26 -29.28 5.51
N VAL A 197 -1.08 -29.17 6.56
CA VAL A 197 -0.63 -28.90 7.92
C VAL A 197 -0.25 -30.21 8.59
N SER A 198 0.87 -30.20 9.31
CA SER A 198 1.33 -31.34 10.10
C SER A 198 0.23 -31.87 11.04
N ASP A 199 0.08 -33.18 11.13
CA ASP A 199 -0.80 -33.85 12.10
C ASP A 199 -0.27 -33.78 13.54
N GLN A 200 1.01 -33.42 13.70
CA GLN A 200 1.68 -33.22 14.98
C GLN A 200 1.79 -31.74 15.38
N LEU A 201 1.11 -30.84 14.65
CA LEU A 201 1.09 -29.44 15.03
C LEU A 201 0.47 -29.28 16.42
N ALA A 202 1.10 -28.49 17.29
CA ALA A 202 0.55 -28.18 18.59
C ALA A 202 -0.41 -27.00 18.50
N ALA A 203 -1.51 -27.03 19.26
CA ALA A 203 -2.49 -25.96 19.26
C ALA A 203 -1.85 -24.59 19.52
N GLY A 204 -2.07 -23.62 18.63
CA GLY A 204 -1.45 -22.31 18.75
C GLY A 204 -1.41 -21.50 17.46
N ARG A 205 -0.60 -20.43 17.49
CA ARG A 205 -0.28 -19.59 16.34
C ARG A 205 1.12 -19.92 15.85
N HIS A 206 1.24 -20.32 14.60
CA HIS A 206 2.52 -20.67 13.98
C HIS A 206 2.78 -19.74 12.82
N VAL A 207 3.94 -19.11 12.80
CA VAL A 207 4.38 -18.26 11.69
C VAL A 207 5.02 -19.15 10.64
N VAL A 208 4.54 -19.10 9.41
CA VAL A 208 5.10 -19.81 8.27
C VAL A 208 5.69 -18.77 7.31
N PRO A 209 7.04 -18.66 7.22
CA PRO A 209 7.70 -17.72 6.33
C PRO A 209 7.72 -18.24 4.90
N LEU A 210 7.39 -17.35 3.96
CA LEU A 210 7.65 -17.56 2.54
C LEU A 210 9.06 -17.04 2.21
N ILE A 211 9.89 -17.92 1.65
CA ILE A 211 11.20 -17.55 1.14
C ILE A 211 11.05 -17.30 -0.35
N VAL A 212 11.46 -16.10 -0.78
CA VAL A 212 11.49 -15.72 -2.20
C VAL A 212 12.92 -15.49 -2.61
N THR A 213 13.31 -16.01 -3.76
CA THR A 213 14.66 -15.82 -4.30
C THR A 213 14.55 -15.32 -5.74
N SER A 214 15.38 -14.33 -6.06
CA SER A 214 15.58 -13.81 -7.40
C SER A 214 17.05 -14.05 -7.76
N HIS A 215 17.29 -14.93 -8.73
CA HIS A 215 18.61 -15.51 -8.97
C HIS A 215 19.16 -16.17 -7.69
N ASP A 216 20.25 -15.65 -7.13
CA ASP A 216 20.91 -16.14 -5.91
C ASP A 216 20.71 -15.23 -4.69
N ILE A 217 19.86 -14.21 -4.81
CA ILE A 217 19.58 -13.26 -3.73
C ILE A 217 18.21 -13.59 -3.14
N GLU A 218 18.16 -13.78 -1.82
CA GLU A 218 16.89 -13.79 -1.10
C GLU A 218 16.21 -12.43 -1.28
N ASP A 219 15.07 -12.45 -1.95
CA ASP A 219 14.17 -11.33 -2.06
C ASP A 219 13.26 -11.32 -0.82
N GLY A 220 12.76 -10.15 -0.45
CA GLY A 220 11.86 -10.04 0.70
C GLY A 220 10.65 -10.96 0.55
N GLY A 221 10.28 -11.68 1.61
CA GLY A 221 9.12 -12.56 1.67
C GLY A 221 8.17 -12.19 2.80
N ASP A 222 6.91 -12.53 2.65
CA ASP A 222 5.89 -12.37 3.70
C ASP A 222 5.80 -13.62 4.57
N SER A 223 5.09 -13.54 5.68
CA SER A 223 4.77 -14.70 6.53
C SER A 223 3.28 -14.72 6.82
N PHE A 224 2.70 -15.90 6.94
CA PHE A 224 1.30 -16.05 7.36
C PHE A 224 1.22 -16.86 8.65
N VAL A 225 0.09 -16.74 9.34
CA VAL A 225 -0.15 -17.38 10.62
C VAL A 225 -1.13 -18.52 10.44
N VAL A 226 -0.72 -19.73 10.82
CA VAL A 226 -1.61 -20.88 10.97
C VAL A 226 -2.13 -20.91 12.40
N VAL A 227 -3.45 -20.94 12.54
CA VAL A 227 -4.13 -21.11 13.83
C VAL A 227 -4.82 -22.45 13.86
N GLU A 228 -4.30 -23.31 14.71
CA GLU A 228 -4.97 -24.56 15.03
C GLU A 228 -6.11 -24.31 16.02
N ARG A 229 -7.25 -24.98 15.80
CA ARG A 229 -8.45 -24.93 16.63
C ARG A 229 -8.87 -26.32 17.06
#